data_AF-A0A140K305-F1
#
_entry.id   AF-A0A140K305-F1
#
_cell.length_a   1.000
_cell.length_b   1.000
_cell.length_c   1.000
_cell.angle_alpha   90.00
_cell.angle_beta   90.00
_cell.angle_gamma   90.00
#
_symmetry.space_group_name_H-M   'P 1'
#
loop_
_entity.id
_entity.type
_entity.pdbx_description
1 polymer ?
#
loop_
_entity_poly.entity_id
_entity_poly.type
_entity_poly.pdbx_seq_one_letter_code
_entity_poly.pdbx_strand_id
1 'polypeptide(L)'
;MDDIPEAIREKVDSQKPTTIPLNIILAGIFSLGAIALLISFFMLRSTGEVESKTPTPPTVPPSVATPPAKPKPAPQPASEEEKLDNVLGHLPYQEIAPAELTPITADGRIRLERKAAKKFIEMQSAAAAAGIILTPISGFRSVSEQDYLFFGVKAERSQNTSKRAEVSAPPGYSEHHTGYAVDIGDGKVPATNVSPDFENTAAFKWLQNNAPRYSYELSFPRNNPQGISYEPWHWRYVGDRKSLETFYKARNLNQSAN
;
A
#
# COMPACT_ATOMS: atom_id res chain seq x y z
N MET A 1 -53.36 -6.81 -35.97
CA MET A 1 -52.79 -6.02 -34.88
C MET A 1 -52.26 -7.02 -33.87
N ASP A 2 -50.98 -7.39 -33.83
CA ASP A 2 -49.80 -6.87 -34.52
C ASP A 2 -48.80 -8.02 -34.73
N ASP A 3 -48.22 -8.05 -35.93
CA ASP A 3 -47.13 -8.95 -36.31
C ASP A 3 -45.93 -8.76 -35.38
N ILE A 4 -45.41 -9.88 -34.87
CA ILE A 4 -44.13 -9.92 -34.14
C ILE A 4 -43.02 -9.85 -35.20
N PRO A 5 -42.19 -8.80 -35.26
CA PRO A 5 -41.09 -8.79 -36.21
C PRO A 5 -39.99 -9.79 -35.78
N GLU A 6 -39.67 -10.73 -36.67
CA GLU A 6 -38.49 -11.60 -36.57
C GLU A 6 -37.21 -10.76 -36.56
N ALA A 7 -36.32 -11.04 -35.60
CA ALA A 7 -35.02 -10.41 -35.52
C ALA A 7 -34.08 -10.94 -36.62
N ILE A 8 -33.67 -10.06 -37.53
CA ILE A 8 -32.65 -10.32 -38.54
C ILE A 8 -31.30 -10.50 -37.85
N ARG A 9 -30.72 -11.71 -37.97
CA ARG A 9 -29.40 -12.05 -37.44
C ARG A 9 -28.33 -11.56 -38.43
N GLU A 10 -27.66 -10.45 -38.11
CA GLU A 10 -26.49 -9.99 -38.87
C GLU A 10 -25.37 -11.05 -38.82
N LYS A 11 -24.85 -11.41 -40.00
CA LYS A 11 -23.60 -12.18 -40.13
C LYS A 11 -22.44 -11.26 -39.78
N VAL A 12 -21.80 -11.50 -38.63
CA VAL A 12 -20.50 -10.90 -38.33
C VAL A 12 -19.48 -11.50 -39.29
N ASP A 13 -18.94 -10.65 -40.16
CA ASP A 13 -17.85 -10.97 -41.08
C ASP A 13 -16.61 -11.39 -40.28
N SER A 14 -16.01 -12.50 -40.69
CA SER A 14 -14.90 -13.14 -40.00
C SER A 14 -13.60 -12.40 -40.37
N GLN A 15 -13.15 -11.49 -39.51
CA GLN A 15 -11.83 -10.89 -39.66
C GLN A 15 -10.75 -11.99 -39.60
N LYS A 16 -10.01 -12.12 -40.69
CA LYS A 16 -8.85 -13.02 -40.82
C LYS A 16 -7.76 -12.64 -39.79
N PRO A 17 -7.06 -13.61 -39.20
CA PRO A 17 -6.01 -13.33 -38.23
C PRO A 17 -4.80 -12.67 -38.92
N THR A 18 -4.42 -11.50 -38.42
CA THR A 18 -3.19 -10.79 -38.81
C THR A 18 -1.99 -11.57 -38.28
N THR A 19 -1.22 -12.18 -39.17
CA THR A 19 0.03 -12.87 -38.86
C THR A 19 1.16 -11.84 -38.69
N ILE A 20 1.81 -11.83 -37.52
CA ILE A 20 3.02 -11.03 -37.29
C ILE A 20 4.24 -11.88 -37.72
N PRO A 21 5.14 -11.35 -38.57
CA PRO A 21 6.29 -12.11 -39.07
C PRO A 21 7.34 -12.42 -38.00
N LEU A 22 7.92 -13.63 -38.13
CA LEU A 22 8.77 -14.39 -37.20
C LEU A 22 10.17 -13.80 -36.88
N ASN A 23 10.48 -12.55 -37.25
CA ASN A 23 11.84 -11.99 -37.20
C ASN A 23 12.14 -11.06 -36.01
N ILE A 24 11.28 -11.01 -34.98
CA ILE A 24 11.52 -10.18 -33.76
C ILE A 24 11.81 -11.05 -32.52
N ILE A 25 12.11 -12.35 -32.69
CA ILE A 25 12.38 -13.29 -31.59
C ILE A 25 13.89 -13.40 -31.23
N LEU A 26 14.82 -12.67 -31.88
CA LEU A 26 16.26 -12.94 -31.74
C LEU A 26 17.17 -11.78 -31.28
N ALA A 27 16.71 -10.85 -30.43
CA ALA A 27 17.55 -9.76 -29.91
C ALA A 27 17.54 -9.57 -28.38
N GLY A 28 17.23 -10.62 -27.60
CA GLY A 28 17.11 -10.56 -26.14
C GLY A 28 17.92 -11.59 -25.35
N ILE A 29 18.95 -12.21 -25.94
CA ILE A 29 19.74 -13.29 -25.31
C ILE A 29 21.24 -12.91 -25.12
N PHE A 30 21.66 -11.70 -25.44
CA PHE A 30 23.07 -11.28 -25.33
C PHE A 30 23.31 -10.07 -24.42
N SER A 31 22.76 -10.07 -23.21
CA SER A 31 23.14 -9.09 -22.17
C SER A 31 23.15 -9.66 -20.75
N LEU A 32 23.48 -10.95 -20.61
CA LEU A 32 23.60 -11.65 -19.31
C LEU A 32 25.03 -12.12 -18.99
N GLY A 33 26.04 -11.75 -19.80
CA GLY A 33 27.42 -12.26 -19.66
C GLY A 33 28.49 -11.26 -19.20
N ALA A 34 28.19 -9.96 -19.06
CA ALA A 34 29.23 -8.93 -18.92
C ALA A 34 29.41 -8.31 -17.52
N ILE A 35 28.62 -8.70 -16.51
CA ILE A 35 28.71 -8.12 -15.15
C ILE A 35 29.39 -9.08 -14.14
N ALA A 36 29.74 -10.30 -14.55
CA ALA A 36 30.40 -11.29 -13.68
C ALA A 36 31.94 -11.20 -13.63
N LEU A 37 32.58 -10.25 -14.35
CA LEU A 37 34.04 -10.16 -14.47
C LEU A 37 34.69 -8.91 -13.83
N LEU A 38 33.93 -8.09 -13.10
CA LEU A 38 34.45 -6.87 -12.44
C LEU A 38 34.59 -6.97 -10.91
N ILE A 39 34.26 -8.11 -10.29
CA ILE A 39 34.34 -8.29 -8.82
C ILE A 39 35.61 -9.06 -8.38
N SER A 40 36.35 -9.66 -9.31
CA SER A 40 37.52 -10.51 -8.99
C SER A 40 38.90 -9.82 -9.04
N PHE A 41 38.97 -8.49 -9.04
CA PHE A 41 40.27 -7.76 -9.10
C PHE A 41 40.55 -6.82 -7.91
N PHE A 42 39.71 -6.80 -6.87
CA PHE A 42 39.94 -5.96 -5.68
C PHE A 42 40.18 -6.75 -4.38
N MET A 43 40.61 -8.01 -4.49
CA MET A 43 41.00 -8.88 -3.37
C MET A 43 42.44 -9.39 -3.50
N LEU A 44 43.36 -8.54 -3.96
CA LEU A 44 44.79 -8.83 -3.88
C LEU A 44 45.63 -7.55 -3.94
N ARG A 45 45.75 -6.85 -2.81
CA ARG A 45 46.92 -6.03 -2.41
C ARG A 45 46.60 -5.21 -1.15
N SER A 46 46.84 -5.81 0.01
CA SER A 46 47.40 -5.08 1.16
C SER A 46 47.89 -6.10 2.19
N THR A 47 49.12 -6.55 2.02
CA THR A 47 49.89 -7.25 3.05
C THR A 47 51.12 -6.42 3.34
N GLY A 48 51.36 -6.19 4.62
CA GLY A 48 52.48 -5.43 5.19
C GLY A 48 51.93 -4.63 6.38
N GLU A 49 52.35 -4.81 7.63
CA GLU A 49 53.55 -5.46 8.18
C GLU A 49 53.29 -5.68 9.68
N VAL A 50 53.83 -6.77 10.24
CA VAL A 50 53.67 -7.15 11.66
C VAL A 50 54.93 -6.74 12.41
N GLU A 51 54.82 -5.88 13.42
CA GLU A 51 55.86 -5.72 14.44
C GLU A 51 55.32 -6.12 15.83
N SER A 52 56.00 -7.08 16.44
CA SER A 52 55.70 -7.73 17.71
C SER A 52 56.61 -7.16 18.80
N LYS A 53 56.04 -6.69 19.91
CA LYS A 53 56.75 -6.57 21.20
C LYS A 53 55.85 -7.01 22.36
N THR A 54 56.43 -7.89 23.17
CA THR A 54 55.95 -8.68 24.32
C THR A 54 55.56 -7.82 25.56
N PRO A 55 54.75 -8.33 26.53
CA PRO A 55 54.07 -7.51 27.54
C PRO A 55 54.77 -7.46 28.91
N THR A 56 54.37 -6.49 29.76
CA THR A 56 54.63 -6.48 31.21
C THR A 56 53.43 -5.81 31.94
N PRO A 57 52.94 -6.33 33.09
CA PRO A 57 51.78 -5.80 33.81
C PRO A 57 52.19 -4.95 35.05
N PRO A 58 51.26 -4.47 35.90
CA PRO A 58 50.62 -3.16 35.83
C PRO A 58 51.04 -2.21 36.98
N THR A 59 50.80 -0.90 36.82
CA THR A 59 50.86 0.06 37.93
C THR A 59 49.65 1.00 37.87
N VAL A 60 48.79 0.92 38.88
CA VAL A 60 47.67 1.84 39.19
C VAL A 60 48.28 3.10 39.83
N PRO A 61 47.90 4.36 39.47
CA PRO A 61 46.74 5.07 40.05
C PRO A 61 46.20 6.25 39.17
N PRO A 62 45.35 7.19 39.66
CA PRO A 62 44.16 7.06 40.50
C PRO A 62 42.88 7.57 39.79
N SER A 63 41.75 7.28 40.44
CA SER A 63 40.42 7.87 40.25
C SER A 63 40.44 9.39 39.99
N VAL A 64 39.83 9.82 38.89
CA VAL A 64 39.44 11.22 38.67
C VAL A 64 37.95 11.28 38.34
N ALA A 65 37.26 11.94 39.27
CA ALA A 65 35.92 12.50 39.29
C ALA A 65 35.03 12.42 38.03
N THR A 66 33.83 11.88 38.27
CA THR A 66 32.61 12.02 37.47
C THR A 66 32.28 13.49 37.19
N PRO A 67 31.95 13.88 35.93
CA PRO A 67 31.33 15.17 35.64
C PRO A 67 29.91 15.21 36.23
N PRO A 68 29.44 16.35 36.76
CA PRO A 68 28.11 16.45 37.36
C PRO A 68 26.99 16.22 36.34
N ALA A 69 25.99 15.47 36.79
CA ALA A 69 24.76 15.20 36.06
C ALA A 69 24.09 16.51 35.61
N LYS A 70 23.80 16.62 34.31
CA LYS A 70 22.88 17.64 33.79
C LYS A 70 21.53 17.51 34.52
N PRO A 71 20.88 18.63 34.91
CA PRO A 71 19.59 18.57 35.55
C PRO A 71 18.55 17.93 34.62
N LYS A 72 17.80 16.99 35.19
CA LYS A 72 16.59 16.37 34.64
C LYS A 72 15.67 17.48 34.11
N PRO A 73 15.21 17.43 32.84
CA PRO A 73 14.20 18.37 32.37
C PRO A 73 12.97 18.27 33.27
N ALA A 74 12.50 19.41 33.77
CA ALA A 74 11.23 19.52 34.47
C ALA A 74 10.10 19.00 33.57
N PRO A 75 8.99 18.49 34.14
CA PRO A 75 7.84 18.06 33.35
C PRO A 75 7.37 19.23 32.49
N GLN A 76 7.39 19.07 31.16
CA GLN A 76 6.68 19.98 30.27
C GLN A 76 5.20 20.00 30.72
N PRO A 77 4.55 21.18 30.74
CA PRO A 77 3.10 21.22 30.97
C PRO A 77 2.44 20.32 29.93
N ALA A 78 1.46 19.53 30.39
CA ALA A 78 0.69 18.60 29.59
C ALA A 78 0.34 19.26 28.24
N SER A 79 0.72 18.60 27.16
CA SER A 79 0.30 18.95 25.81
C SER A 79 -1.19 19.25 25.84
N GLU A 80 -1.58 20.45 25.40
CA GLU A 80 -2.95 20.70 24.96
C GLU A 80 -3.37 19.49 24.13
N GLU A 81 -4.45 18.81 24.53
CA GLU A 81 -5.05 17.76 23.72
C GLU A 81 -5.24 18.33 22.32
N GLU A 82 -4.37 17.95 21.36
CA GLU A 82 -4.58 18.23 19.95
C GLU A 82 -5.96 17.67 19.66
N LYS A 83 -6.96 18.57 19.54
CA LYS A 83 -8.32 18.19 19.20
C LYS A 83 -8.21 17.47 17.87
N LEU A 84 -8.39 16.16 17.90
CA LEU A 84 -8.17 15.30 16.76
C LEU A 84 -9.01 15.83 15.60
N ASP A 85 -8.35 16.30 14.54
CA ASP A 85 -9.02 16.69 13.31
C ASP A 85 -9.67 15.44 12.72
N ASN A 86 -10.97 15.30 12.97
CA ASN A 86 -11.78 14.16 12.62
C ASN A 86 -13.06 14.71 11.97
N VAL A 87 -13.19 14.47 10.67
CA VAL A 87 -14.37 14.86 9.91
C VAL A 87 -15.17 13.61 9.62
N LEU A 88 -16.27 13.43 10.35
CA LEU A 88 -17.23 12.35 10.14
C LEU A 88 -16.60 10.94 10.28
N GLY A 89 -15.66 10.79 11.21
CA GLY A 89 -14.90 9.55 11.42
C GLY A 89 -13.59 9.50 10.63
N HIS A 90 -13.34 10.40 9.69
CA HIS A 90 -12.15 10.34 8.85
C HIS A 90 -11.02 11.23 9.37
N LEU A 91 -9.79 10.74 9.27
CA LEU A 91 -8.57 11.44 9.64
C LEU A 91 -7.94 12.12 8.41
N PRO A 92 -7.25 13.25 8.59
CA PRO A 92 -6.59 13.94 7.49
C PRO A 92 -5.40 13.13 6.98
N TYR A 93 -5.26 13.05 5.66
CA TYR A 93 -4.15 12.39 4.99
C TYR A 93 -3.53 13.28 3.92
N GLN A 94 -2.21 13.41 3.96
CA GLN A 94 -1.48 14.16 2.95
C GLN A 94 -1.48 13.40 1.61
N GLU A 95 -1.76 14.12 0.52
CA GLU A 95 -1.60 13.59 -0.82
C GLU A 95 -0.12 13.33 -1.13
N ILE A 96 0.19 12.12 -1.56
CA ILE A 96 1.54 11.76 -1.99
C ILE A 96 1.89 12.40 -3.35
N ALA A 97 3.14 12.80 -3.52
CA ALA A 97 3.60 13.36 -4.79
C ALA A 97 3.50 12.32 -5.93
N PRO A 98 3.04 12.70 -7.14
CA PRO A 98 2.91 11.77 -8.27
C PRO A 98 4.20 11.02 -8.64
N ALA A 99 5.36 11.61 -8.40
CA ALA A 99 6.67 11.01 -8.66
C ALA A 99 7.01 9.83 -7.71
N GLU A 100 6.29 9.67 -6.61
CA GLU A 100 6.43 8.54 -5.68
C GLU A 100 5.47 7.38 -6.00
N LEU A 101 4.68 7.47 -7.09
CA LEU A 101 3.70 6.45 -7.47
C LEU A 101 4.24 5.50 -8.53
N THR A 102 3.97 4.21 -8.36
CA THR A 102 4.26 3.13 -9.32
C THR A 102 2.97 2.39 -9.68
N PRO A 103 2.73 2.10 -10.97
CA PRO A 103 1.61 1.27 -11.38
C PRO A 103 1.67 -0.16 -10.84
N ILE A 104 0.50 -0.71 -10.51
CA ILE A 104 0.29 -2.11 -10.13
C ILE A 104 -0.59 -2.88 -11.11
N THR A 105 -1.15 -2.21 -12.12
CA THR A 105 -1.91 -2.81 -13.23
C THR A 105 -1.20 -2.59 -14.56
N ALA A 106 -1.40 -3.52 -15.51
CA ALA A 106 -0.76 -3.47 -16.83
C ALA A 106 -1.15 -2.22 -17.65
N ASP A 107 -2.36 -1.70 -17.44
CA ASP A 107 -2.86 -0.48 -18.07
C ASP A 107 -2.37 0.81 -17.40
N GLY A 108 -1.58 0.72 -16.34
CA GLY A 108 -1.02 1.88 -15.65
C GLY A 108 -2.00 2.63 -14.73
N ARG A 109 -3.29 2.25 -14.71
CA ARG A 109 -4.35 3.06 -14.09
C ARG A 109 -4.32 3.03 -12.57
N ILE A 110 -4.06 1.85 -11.98
CA ILE A 110 -3.99 1.73 -10.53
C ILE A 110 -2.54 1.84 -10.10
N ARG A 111 -2.27 2.78 -9.21
CA ARG A 111 -0.92 3.12 -8.74
C ARG A 111 -0.88 3.13 -7.22
N LEU A 112 0.27 2.81 -6.64
CA LEU A 112 0.54 2.91 -5.20
C LEU A 112 1.90 3.56 -4.97
N GLU A 113 2.21 3.94 -3.74
CA GLU A 113 3.58 4.33 -3.37
C GLU A 113 4.57 3.20 -3.74
N ARG A 114 5.77 3.55 -4.19
CA ARG A 114 6.74 2.60 -4.77
C ARG A 114 6.96 1.31 -3.97
N LYS A 115 7.14 1.37 -2.66
CA LYS A 115 7.35 0.18 -1.82
C LYS A 115 6.04 -0.57 -1.60
N ALA A 116 4.93 0.14 -1.39
CA ALA A 116 3.61 -0.47 -1.32
C ALA A 116 3.28 -1.23 -2.61
N ALA A 117 3.49 -0.62 -3.77
CA ALA A 117 3.31 -1.22 -5.09
C ALA A 117 4.13 -2.51 -5.24
N LYS A 118 5.43 -2.46 -4.90
CA LYS A 118 6.30 -3.64 -4.93
C LYS A 118 5.75 -4.77 -4.06
N LYS A 119 5.35 -4.47 -2.83
CA LYS A 119 4.80 -5.47 -1.90
C LYS A 119 3.45 -5.99 -2.33
N PHE A 120 2.62 -5.17 -2.97
CA PHE A 120 1.36 -5.60 -3.55
C PHE A 120 1.58 -6.59 -4.70
N ILE A 121 2.52 -6.32 -5.59
CA ILE A 121 2.85 -7.22 -6.72
C ILE A 121 3.38 -8.56 -6.20
N GLU A 122 4.25 -8.55 -5.19
CA GLU A 122 4.72 -9.77 -4.50
C GLU A 122 3.54 -10.55 -3.90
N MET A 123 2.61 -9.87 -3.23
CA MET A 123 1.40 -10.46 -2.64
C MET A 123 0.47 -11.07 -3.71
N GLN A 124 0.22 -10.33 -4.79
CA GLN A 124 -0.62 -10.77 -5.90
C GLN A 124 -0.03 -12.01 -6.59
N SER A 125 1.29 -12.04 -6.80
CA SER A 125 1.97 -13.21 -7.36
C SER A 125 1.86 -14.44 -6.46
N ALA A 126 1.99 -14.27 -5.14
CA ALA A 126 1.86 -15.37 -4.20
C ALA A 126 0.42 -15.90 -4.11
N ALA A 127 -0.57 -15.01 -4.16
CA ALA A 127 -1.97 -15.40 -4.25
C ALA A 127 -2.26 -16.17 -5.53
N ALA A 128 -1.75 -15.70 -6.67
CA ALA A 128 -1.92 -16.38 -7.96
C ALA A 128 -1.33 -17.79 -7.95
N ALA A 129 -0.15 -17.98 -7.33
CA ALA A 129 0.45 -19.31 -7.14
C ALA A 129 -0.41 -20.24 -6.27
N ALA A 130 -1.23 -19.70 -5.37
CA ALA A 130 -2.22 -20.44 -4.58
C ALA A 130 -3.58 -20.58 -5.29
N GLY A 131 -3.68 -20.20 -6.57
CA GLY A 131 -4.92 -20.23 -7.34
C GLY A 131 -5.95 -19.15 -6.94
N ILE A 132 -5.52 -18.10 -6.24
CA ILE A 132 -6.34 -16.96 -5.82
C ILE A 132 -6.06 -15.76 -6.73
N ILE A 133 -7.10 -15.09 -7.22
CA ILE A 133 -6.96 -13.93 -8.11
C ILE A 133 -7.31 -12.66 -7.33
N LEU A 134 -6.28 -12.01 -6.77
CA LEU A 134 -6.46 -10.70 -6.14
C LEU A 134 -6.54 -9.62 -7.21
N THR A 135 -7.71 -8.99 -7.33
CA THR A 135 -7.96 -7.96 -8.34
C THR A 135 -7.88 -6.58 -7.70
N PRO A 136 -6.89 -5.73 -8.02
CA PRO A 136 -6.91 -4.35 -7.57
C PRO A 136 -8.08 -3.61 -8.24
N ILE A 137 -8.91 -2.97 -7.43
CA ILE A 137 -10.09 -2.21 -7.86
C ILE A 137 -9.77 -0.71 -7.89
N SER A 138 -9.08 -0.24 -6.86
CA SER A 138 -8.68 1.16 -6.72
C SER A 138 -7.40 1.27 -5.91
N GLY A 139 -6.63 2.35 -6.09
CA GLY A 139 -5.34 2.60 -5.45
C GLY A 139 -5.21 4.07 -5.12
N PHE A 140 -4.08 4.70 -5.44
CA PHE A 140 -3.92 6.15 -5.29
C PHE A 140 -5.07 6.91 -5.95
N ARG A 141 -5.56 7.92 -5.24
CA ARG A 141 -6.56 8.87 -5.70
C ARG A 141 -6.19 10.25 -5.17
N SER A 142 -6.10 11.23 -6.07
CA SER A 142 -5.85 12.63 -5.69
C SER A 142 -7.02 13.22 -4.91
N VAL A 143 -6.77 14.31 -4.17
CA VAL A 143 -7.79 15.10 -3.49
C VAL A 143 -8.82 15.61 -4.49
N SER A 144 -8.40 16.05 -5.69
CA SER A 144 -9.32 16.48 -6.75
C SER A 144 -10.22 15.37 -7.28
N GLU A 145 -9.70 14.15 -7.46
CA GLU A 145 -10.52 13.01 -7.88
C GLU A 145 -11.52 12.62 -6.77
N GLN A 146 -11.09 12.67 -5.50
CA GLN A 146 -11.96 12.41 -4.36
C GLN A 146 -13.06 13.46 -4.22
N ASP A 147 -12.77 14.73 -4.50
CA ASP A 147 -13.76 15.82 -4.54
C ASP A 147 -14.86 15.54 -5.56
N TYR A 148 -14.48 15.20 -6.78
CA TYR A 148 -15.43 14.80 -7.82
C TYR A 148 -16.27 13.58 -7.42
N LEU A 149 -15.68 12.56 -6.79
CA LEU A 149 -16.43 11.39 -6.31
C LEU A 149 -17.41 11.75 -5.18
N PHE A 150 -16.99 12.58 -4.23
CA PHE A 150 -17.76 12.90 -3.04
C PHE A 150 -18.89 13.90 -3.32
N PHE A 151 -18.61 14.95 -4.09
CA PHE A 151 -19.55 16.04 -4.38
C PHE A 151 -20.22 15.95 -5.75
N GLY A 152 -19.65 15.24 -6.72
CA GLY A 152 -20.31 14.94 -8.00
C GLY A 152 -21.15 13.66 -7.88
N VAL A 153 -20.48 12.52 -8.01
CA VAL A 153 -21.14 11.20 -8.17
C VAL A 153 -22.05 10.84 -7.00
N LYS A 154 -21.60 11.08 -5.76
CA LYS A 154 -22.41 10.74 -4.57
C LYS A 154 -23.48 11.79 -4.25
N ALA A 155 -23.39 13.01 -4.80
CA ALA A 155 -24.46 14.00 -4.65
C ALA A 155 -25.69 13.68 -5.47
N GLU A 156 -25.49 13.15 -6.66
CA GLU A 156 -26.57 12.71 -7.56
C GLU A 156 -27.43 11.60 -6.92
N ARG A 157 -26.91 10.90 -5.91
CA ARG A 157 -27.64 9.88 -5.13
C ARG A 157 -28.51 10.46 -4.00
N SER A 158 -28.69 11.78 -3.94
CA SER A 158 -29.51 12.50 -2.95
C SER A 158 -29.16 12.19 -1.48
N GLN A 159 -27.92 11.77 -1.21
CA GLN A 159 -27.43 11.53 0.15
C GLN A 159 -26.94 12.85 0.76
N ASN A 160 -27.26 13.13 2.02
CA ASN A 160 -26.60 14.21 2.77
C ASN A 160 -25.12 13.85 3.07
N THR A 161 -24.31 14.84 3.42
CA THR A 161 -22.84 14.69 3.59
C THR A 161 -22.46 13.64 4.62
N SER A 162 -23.15 13.58 5.76
CA SER A 162 -22.92 12.57 6.80
C SER A 162 -23.16 11.15 6.27
N LYS A 163 -24.24 10.93 5.52
CA LYS A 163 -24.55 9.62 4.93
C LYS A 163 -23.53 9.20 3.86
N ARG A 164 -22.97 10.16 3.12
CA ARG A 164 -21.89 9.88 2.16
C ARG A 164 -20.61 9.49 2.86
N ALA A 165 -20.30 10.14 3.98
CA ALA A 165 -19.09 9.89 4.77
C ALA A 165 -19.06 8.49 5.40
N GLU A 166 -20.22 7.87 5.64
CA GLU A 166 -20.29 6.47 6.08
C GLU A 166 -19.71 5.47 5.07
N VAL A 167 -19.65 5.85 3.78
CA VAL A 167 -19.29 4.96 2.66
C VAL A 167 -18.25 5.57 1.71
N SER A 168 -17.67 6.72 2.06
CA SER A 168 -16.58 7.38 1.33
C SER A 168 -16.04 8.55 2.13
N ALA A 169 -14.72 8.59 2.31
CA ALA A 169 -14.04 9.72 2.93
C ALA A 169 -14.33 11.06 2.23
N PRO A 170 -14.41 12.18 2.97
CA PRO A 170 -14.29 13.51 2.39
C PRO A 170 -12.93 13.74 1.69
N PRO A 171 -12.83 14.69 0.75
CA PRO A 171 -11.56 15.04 0.11
C PRO A 171 -10.54 15.54 1.15
N GLY A 172 -9.30 15.04 1.09
CA GLY A 172 -8.26 15.32 2.10
C GLY A 172 -8.29 14.37 3.30
N TYR A 173 -9.30 13.50 3.41
CA TYR A 173 -9.48 12.59 4.54
C TYR A 173 -9.51 11.10 4.10
N SER A 174 -9.07 10.79 2.88
CA SER A 174 -9.00 9.41 2.35
C SER A 174 -7.61 8.80 2.48
N GLU A 175 -7.52 7.56 2.97
CA GLU A 175 -6.25 6.82 2.95
C GLU A 175 -5.69 6.64 1.53
N HIS A 176 -6.52 6.68 0.48
CA HIS A 176 -6.07 6.59 -0.91
C HIS A 176 -5.17 7.76 -1.35
N HIS A 177 -5.27 8.93 -0.70
CA HIS A 177 -4.40 10.07 -0.97
C HIS A 177 -2.93 9.74 -0.70
N THR A 178 -2.68 8.85 0.26
CA THR A 178 -1.33 8.47 0.69
C THR A 178 -0.60 7.58 -0.31
N GLY A 179 -1.34 6.94 -1.23
CA GLY A 179 -0.81 5.89 -2.10
C GLY A 179 -0.52 4.57 -1.37
N TYR A 180 -0.83 4.44 -0.08
CA TYR A 180 -0.64 3.20 0.68
C TYR A 180 -1.89 2.31 0.74
N ALA A 181 -3.06 2.84 0.40
CA ALA A 181 -4.31 2.09 0.40
C ALA A 181 -4.67 1.52 -0.98
N VAL A 182 -5.21 0.31 -0.98
CA VAL A 182 -5.67 -0.42 -2.16
C VAL A 182 -7.00 -1.12 -1.85
N ASP A 183 -7.95 -0.98 -2.76
CA ASP A 183 -9.17 -1.79 -2.76
C ASP A 183 -8.90 -3.08 -3.53
N ILE A 184 -9.19 -4.21 -2.92
CA ILE A 184 -8.94 -5.55 -3.46
C ILE A 184 -10.26 -6.31 -3.59
N GLY A 185 -10.47 -6.93 -4.76
CA GLY A 185 -11.58 -7.81 -5.06
C GLY A 185 -11.14 -9.24 -5.39
N ASP A 186 -12.12 -10.13 -5.61
CA ASP A 186 -11.90 -11.51 -6.05
C ASP A 186 -12.15 -11.60 -7.56
N GLY A 187 -11.12 -11.93 -8.33
CA GLY A 187 -11.24 -12.10 -9.78
C GLY A 187 -12.15 -13.27 -10.19
N LYS A 188 -12.41 -14.22 -9.29
CA LYS A 188 -13.35 -15.33 -9.52
C LYS A 188 -14.79 -15.00 -9.12
N VAL A 189 -14.99 -13.99 -8.28
CA VAL A 189 -16.32 -13.60 -7.77
C VAL A 189 -16.49 -12.08 -7.83
N PRO A 190 -16.39 -11.45 -9.02
CA PRO A 190 -16.38 -9.99 -9.14
C PRO A 190 -17.65 -9.30 -8.64
N ALA A 191 -18.76 -10.03 -8.55
CA ALA A 191 -20.03 -9.53 -8.01
C ALA A 191 -19.95 -9.12 -6.52
N THR A 192 -18.93 -9.59 -5.78
CA THR A 192 -18.74 -9.21 -4.37
C THR A 192 -17.75 -8.07 -4.17
N ASN A 193 -17.15 -7.54 -5.25
CA ASN A 193 -16.18 -6.46 -5.14
C ASN A 193 -16.82 -5.19 -4.57
N VAL A 194 -16.11 -4.52 -3.66
CA VAL A 194 -16.59 -3.29 -2.98
C VAL A 194 -17.95 -3.51 -2.28
N SER A 195 -18.15 -4.70 -1.73
CA SER A 195 -19.32 -5.10 -0.96
C SER A 195 -18.87 -5.90 0.28
N PRO A 196 -19.62 -5.86 1.40
CA PRO A 196 -19.37 -6.73 2.55
C PRO A 196 -19.28 -8.22 2.17
N ASP A 197 -19.99 -8.66 1.11
CA ASP A 197 -19.96 -10.04 0.63
C ASP A 197 -18.57 -10.52 0.19
N PHE A 198 -17.62 -9.60 -0.07
CA PHE A 198 -16.23 -9.96 -0.36
C PHE A 198 -15.63 -10.82 0.76
N GLU A 199 -16.07 -10.65 2.01
CA GLU A 199 -15.56 -11.41 3.14
C GLU A 199 -15.77 -12.93 3.03
N ASN A 200 -16.78 -13.35 2.24
CA ASN A 200 -17.13 -14.76 2.06
C ASN A 200 -16.26 -15.45 1.00
N THR A 201 -15.46 -14.69 0.25
CA THR A 201 -14.66 -15.18 -0.87
C THR A 201 -13.40 -15.93 -0.44
N ALA A 202 -12.83 -16.69 -1.38
CA ALA A 202 -11.53 -17.31 -1.18
C ALA A 202 -10.40 -16.26 -1.13
N ALA A 203 -10.51 -15.18 -1.91
CA ALA A 203 -9.57 -14.07 -1.89
C ALA A 203 -9.47 -13.41 -0.51
N PHE A 204 -10.59 -13.06 0.12
CA PHE A 204 -10.57 -12.43 1.44
C PHE A 204 -9.97 -13.35 2.51
N LYS A 205 -10.36 -14.64 2.52
CA LYS A 205 -9.78 -15.64 3.44
C LYS A 205 -8.27 -15.77 3.24
N TRP A 206 -7.79 -15.70 2.00
CA TRP A 206 -6.37 -15.72 1.71
C TRP A 206 -5.67 -14.46 2.23
N LEU A 207 -6.25 -13.27 2.02
CA LEU A 207 -5.71 -11.99 2.48
C LEU A 207 -5.55 -11.97 4.01
N GLN A 208 -6.58 -12.36 4.77
CA GLN A 208 -6.53 -12.41 6.23
C GLN A 208 -5.32 -13.21 6.77
N ASN A 209 -4.95 -14.28 6.08
CA ASN A 209 -3.86 -15.16 6.51
C ASN A 209 -2.47 -14.73 5.98
N ASN A 210 -2.40 -13.95 4.91
CA ASN A 210 -1.16 -13.74 4.16
C ASN A 210 -0.77 -12.27 3.97
N ALA A 211 -1.73 -11.35 3.90
CA ALA A 211 -1.46 -9.92 3.68
C ALA A 211 -0.45 -9.32 4.69
N PRO A 212 -0.46 -9.68 6.00
CA PRO A 212 0.55 -9.18 6.94
C PRO A 212 2.00 -9.52 6.56
N ARG A 213 2.24 -10.63 5.83
CA ARG A 213 3.59 -11.01 5.34
C ARG A 213 4.13 -10.03 4.30
N TYR A 214 3.23 -9.29 3.65
CA TYR A 214 3.54 -8.23 2.69
C TYR A 214 3.32 -6.84 3.28
N SER A 215 3.18 -6.76 4.61
CA SER A 215 2.92 -5.54 5.38
C SER A 215 1.62 -4.84 4.99
N TYR A 216 0.61 -5.61 4.57
CA TYR A 216 -0.75 -5.12 4.37
C TYR A 216 -1.65 -5.52 5.54
N GLU A 217 -2.52 -4.61 5.95
CA GLU A 217 -3.55 -4.83 6.96
C GLU A 217 -4.90 -4.27 6.51
N LEU A 218 -5.98 -4.80 7.07
CA LEU A 218 -7.33 -4.31 6.84
C LEU A 218 -7.52 -2.98 7.59
N SER A 219 -7.81 -1.88 6.89
CA SER A 219 -7.91 -0.56 7.56
C SER A 219 -9.20 -0.42 8.37
N PHE A 220 -10.31 -0.96 7.85
CA PHE A 220 -11.64 -0.78 8.41
C PHE A 220 -12.30 -2.13 8.77
N PRO A 221 -11.80 -2.83 9.83
CA PRO A 221 -12.47 -4.00 10.38
C PRO A 221 -13.83 -3.67 11.00
N ARG A 222 -14.62 -4.70 11.33
CA ARG A 222 -15.81 -4.54 12.16
C ARG A 222 -15.45 -3.85 13.48
N ASN A 223 -16.35 -3.00 13.97
CA ASN A 223 -16.12 -2.17 15.16
C ASN A 223 -14.87 -1.27 15.00
N ASN A 224 -14.70 -0.67 13.82
CA ASN A 224 -13.57 0.20 13.56
C ASN A 224 -13.57 1.39 14.54
N PRO A 225 -12.44 1.70 15.19
CA PRO A 225 -12.37 2.78 16.20
C PRO A 225 -12.65 4.18 15.65
N GLN A 226 -12.46 4.37 14.34
CA GLN A 226 -12.74 5.65 13.67
C GLN A 226 -14.26 5.85 13.45
N GLY A 227 -15.09 4.83 13.68
CA GLY A 227 -16.51 4.86 13.37
C GLY A 227 -16.82 4.66 11.87
N ILE A 228 -15.81 4.33 11.07
CA ILE A 228 -15.96 4.01 9.64
C ILE A 228 -16.59 2.62 9.49
N SER A 229 -17.48 2.48 8.51
CA SER A 229 -18.14 1.22 8.18
C SER A 229 -17.12 0.11 7.90
N TYR A 230 -17.53 -1.15 8.08
CA TYR A 230 -16.70 -2.29 7.72
C TYR A 230 -16.47 -2.35 6.20
N GLU A 231 -15.19 -2.35 5.80
CA GLU A 231 -14.78 -2.39 4.38
C GLU A 231 -13.79 -3.56 4.16
N PRO A 232 -14.26 -4.80 3.98
CA PRO A 232 -13.37 -5.98 3.81
C PRO A 232 -12.44 -5.89 2.59
N TRP A 233 -12.76 -5.03 1.63
CA TRP A 233 -11.99 -4.80 0.42
C TRP A 233 -10.85 -3.79 0.60
N HIS A 234 -10.85 -2.96 1.65
CA HIS A 234 -9.91 -1.84 1.78
C HIS A 234 -8.71 -2.20 2.66
N TRP A 235 -7.53 -2.30 2.04
CA TRP A 235 -6.28 -2.72 2.70
C TRP A 235 -5.22 -1.63 2.58
N ARG A 236 -4.44 -1.41 3.64
CA ARG A 236 -3.34 -0.44 3.65
C ARG A 236 -2.00 -1.08 3.91
N TYR A 237 -0.97 -0.52 3.29
CA TYR A 237 0.43 -0.84 3.54
C TYR A 237 0.96 -0.12 4.78
N VAL A 238 1.63 -0.86 5.67
CA VAL A 238 2.25 -0.39 6.92
C VAL A 238 3.66 -1.00 7.09
N GLY A 239 4.43 -1.06 6.00
CA GLY A 239 5.71 -1.77 5.98
C GLY A 239 6.95 -0.90 6.13
N ASP A 240 6.81 0.41 6.31
CA ASP A 240 7.93 1.31 6.56
C ASP A 240 7.59 2.46 7.51
N ARG A 241 8.61 3.24 7.86
CA ARG A 241 8.46 4.35 8.82
C ARG A 241 7.41 5.36 8.38
N LYS A 242 7.40 5.78 7.10
CA LYS A 242 6.50 6.81 6.57
C LYS A 242 5.04 6.32 6.63
N SER A 243 4.78 5.08 6.20
CA SER A 243 3.45 4.48 6.30
C SER A 243 2.99 4.28 7.74
N LEU A 244 3.87 3.82 8.64
CA LEU A 244 3.55 3.70 10.07
C LEU A 244 3.22 5.04 10.72
N GLU A 245 3.98 6.09 10.45
CA GLU A 245 3.72 7.45 10.93
C GLU A 245 2.38 7.97 10.38
N THR A 246 2.10 7.72 9.09
CA THR A 246 0.84 8.12 8.41
C THR A 246 -0.39 7.54 9.12
N PHE A 247 -0.34 6.28 9.54
CA PHE A 247 -1.48 5.59 10.15
C PHE A 247 -1.42 5.51 11.68
N TYR A 248 -0.44 6.16 12.32
CA TYR A 248 -0.25 6.10 13.77
C TYR A 248 -1.49 6.54 14.55
N LYS A 249 -2.09 7.68 14.18
CA LYS A 249 -3.32 8.18 14.82
C LYS A 249 -4.46 7.16 14.66
N ALA A 250 -4.70 6.68 13.44
CA ALA A 250 -5.74 5.68 13.16
C ALA A 250 -5.60 4.39 14.00
N ARG A 251 -4.37 3.90 14.20
CA ARG A 251 -4.09 2.69 14.98
C ARG A 251 -4.30 2.86 16.48
N ASN A 252 -4.13 4.07 17.01
CA ASN A 252 -4.09 4.33 18.45
C ASN A 252 -5.38 4.93 19.01
N LEU A 253 -6.43 5.10 18.21
CA LEU A 253 -7.73 5.60 18.69
C LEU A 253 -8.34 4.75 19.82
N ASN A 254 -7.96 3.48 19.92
CA ASN A 254 -8.37 2.58 21.02
C ASN A 254 -7.53 2.72 22.30
N GLN A 255 -6.35 3.33 22.25
CA GLN A 255 -5.43 3.40 23.40
C GLN A 255 -5.68 4.63 24.27
N SER A 256 -6.44 5.61 23.78
CA SER A 256 -6.79 6.84 24.49
C SER A 256 -8.11 6.76 25.25
N ALA A 257 -8.83 5.63 25.15
CA ALA A 257 -10.17 5.44 25.72
C ALA A 257 -10.21 4.47 26.92
N ASN A 258 -9.06 4.03 27.43
CA ASN A 258 -8.92 3.16 28.61
C ASN A 258 -8.00 3.79 29.66
#